data_AF-A0A931TJY9-F1
#
_entry.id   AF-A0A931TJY9-F1
#
_cell.length_a   1.000
_cell.length_b   1.000
_cell.length_c   1.000
_cell.angle_alpha   90.00
_cell.angle_beta   90.00
_cell.angle_gamma   90.00
#
_symmetry.space_group_name_H-M   'P 1'
#
loop_
_entity.id
_entity.type
_entity.pdbx_description
1 polymer ?
#
loop_
_entity_poly.entity_id
_entity_poly.type
_entity_poly.pdbx_seq_one_letter_code
_entity_poly.pdbx_strand_id
1 'polypeptide(L)' 'MVWFLERNDDVMACEVRKAPDGTFVYEVTVSGGQTRVRRFDRPTPFIDGYLQEQQDFRRQGWRPRLLTMR' A
#
# COMPACT_ATOMS: atom_id res chain seq x y z
N MET A 1 3.10 -1.16 9.05
CA MET A 1 1.87 -0.34 9.05
C MET A 1 1.02 -0.82 7.89
N VAL A 2 -0.26 -1.09 8.15
CA VAL A 2 -1.24 -1.51 7.14
C VAL A 2 -2.33 -0.46 7.04
N TRP A 3 -2.83 -0.21 5.83
CA TRP A 3 -4.01 0.62 5.58
C TRP A 3 -4.80 0.07 4.41
N PHE A 4 -6.05 0.51 4.28
CA PHE A 4 -6.97 0.02 3.27
C PHE A 4 -7.45 1.17 2.39
N LEU A 5 -7.57 0.88 1.09
CA LEU A 5 -8.24 1.73 0.13
C LEU A 5 -9.49 1.01 -0.40
N GLU A 6 -10.50 1.77 -0.80
CA GLU A 6 -11.72 1.24 -1.41
C GLU A 6 -12.10 1.98 -2.69
N ARG A 7 -12.74 1.25 -3.61
CA ARG A 7 -13.31 1.77 -4.87
C ARG A 7 -14.33 0.78 -5.42
N ASN A 8 -15.56 1.21 -5.69
CA ASN A 8 -16.61 0.39 -6.33
C ASN A 8 -16.75 -1.02 -5.69
N ASP A 9 -16.93 -1.09 -4.37
CA ASP A 9 -17.00 -2.31 -3.56
C ASP A 9 -15.71 -3.16 -3.50
N ASP A 10 -14.66 -2.81 -4.25
CA ASP A 10 -13.34 -3.41 -4.11
C ASP A 10 -12.56 -2.81 -2.93
N VAL A 11 -11.74 -3.66 -2.31
CA VAL A 11 -10.83 -3.29 -1.23
C VAL A 11 -9.40 -3.65 -1.65
N MET A 12 -8.50 -2.70 -1.41
CA MET A 12 -7.07 -2.89 -1.56
C MET A 12 -6.40 -2.74 -0.19
N ALA A 13 -5.56 -3.70 0.18
CA ALA A 13 -4.68 -3.59 1.34
C ALA A 13 -3.32 -3.07 0.89
N CYS A 14 -2.79 -2.12 1.63
CA CYS A 14 -1.45 -1.59 1.47
C CYS A 14 -0.68 -1.81 2.76
N GLU A 15 0.49 -2.40 2.69
CA GLU A 15 1.32 -2.67 3.85
C GLU A 15 2.75 -2.18 3.61
N VAL A 16 3.31 -1.52 4.63
CA VAL A 16 4.74 -1.30 4.71
C VAL A 16 5.34 -1.94 5.95
N ARG A 17 6.50 -2.57 5.78
CA ARG A 17 7.23 -3.24 6.87
C ARG A 17 8.74 -3.21 6.64
N LYS A 18 9.50 -3.35 7.73
CA LYS A 18 10.94 -3.62 7.66
C LYS A 18 11.15 -5.12 7.67
N ALA A 19 11.90 -5.66 6.70
CA ALA A 19 12.23 -7.07 6.63
C ALA A 19 13.43 -7.41 7.55
N PRO A 20 13.63 -8.71 7.88
CA PRO A 20 14.73 -9.14 8.74
C PRO A 20 16.12 -8.80 8.18
N ASP A 21 16.26 -8.75 6.86
CA ASP A 21 17.49 -8.36 6.16
C ASP A 21 17.77 -6.84 6.19
N GLY A 22 16.91 -6.06 6.85
CA GLY A 22 17.04 -4.62 6.96
C GLY A 22 16.39 -3.82 5.83
N THR A 23 15.91 -4.49 4.77
CA THR A 23 15.22 -3.84 3.65
C THR A 23 13.82 -3.36 4.04
N PHE A 24 13.31 -2.37 3.31
CA PHE A 24 11.93 -1.90 3.43
C PHE A 24 11.07 -2.58 2.37
N VAL A 25 9.91 -3.08 2.78
CA VAL A 25 8.94 -3.76 1.90
C VAL A 25 7.69 -2.91 1.84
N TYR A 26 7.20 -2.69 0.62
CA TYR A 26 5.88 -2.17 0.33
C TYR A 26 5.09 -3.21 -0.45
N GLU A 27 3.93 -3.59 0.06
CA GLU A 27 3.06 -4.62 -0.49
C GLU A 27 1.67 -4.06 -0.75
N VAL A 28 1.10 -4.40 -1.91
CA VAL A 28 -0.25 -4.04 -2.31
C VAL A 28 -1.00 -5.31 -2.72
N THR A 29 -2.13 -5.56 -2.06
CA THR A 29 -3.01 -6.70 -2.33
C THR A 29 -4.38 -6.18 -2.75
N VAL A 30 -4.89 -6.63 -3.90
CA VAL A 30 -6.20 -6.25 -4.44
C VAL A 30 -7.19 -7.41 -4.32
N SER A 31 -8.50 -7.12 -4.33
CA SER A 31 -9.55 -8.12 -4.45
C SER A 31 -9.26 -9.07 -5.62
N GLY A 32 -9.30 -10.39 -5.35
CA GLY A 32 -8.86 -11.43 -6.29
C GLY A 32 -7.46 -12.00 -6.02
N GLY A 33 -6.76 -11.53 -4.98
CA GLY A 33 -5.51 -12.13 -4.49
C GLY A 33 -4.25 -11.71 -5.24
N GLN A 34 -4.37 -10.81 -6.24
CA GLN A 34 -3.21 -10.26 -6.91
C GLN A 34 -2.41 -9.41 -5.93
N THR A 35 -1.14 -9.77 -5.76
CA THR A 35 -0.22 -9.12 -4.83
C THR A 35 0.96 -8.53 -5.60
N ARG A 36 1.32 -7.28 -5.30
CA ARG A 36 2.53 -6.63 -5.80
C ARG A 36 3.44 -6.30 -4.62
N VAL A 37 4.70 -6.71 -4.70
CA VAL A 37 5.69 -6.48 -3.65
C VAL A 37 6.86 -5.69 -4.23
N ARG A 38 7.23 -4.59 -3.58
CA ARG A 38 8.41 -3.78 -3.89
C ARG A 38 9.33 -3.76 -2.67
N ARG A 39 10.64 -3.91 -2.93
CA ARG A 39 11.69 -3.88 -1.90
C ARG A 39 12.62 -2.70 -2.14
N PHE A 40 13.13 -2.12 -1.06
CA PHE A 40 14.01 -0.96 -1.09
C PHE A 40 15.09 -1.09 -0.03
N ASP A 41 16.33 -0.80 -0.39
CA ASP A 41 17.47 -0.90 0.53
C ASP A 41 17.72 0.40 1.31
N ARG A 42 17.02 1.48 0.97
CA ARG A 42 17.21 2.81 1.56
C ARG A 42 15.87 3.44 1.97
N PRO A 43 15.82 4.22 3.06
CA PRO A 43 14.58 4.84 3.53
C PRO A 43 13.96 5.85 2.55
N THR A 44 14.76 6.72 1.91
CA THR A 44 14.24 7.77 1.04
C THR A 44 13.53 7.22 -0.21
N PRO A 45 14.15 6.32 -1.02
CA PRO A 45 13.47 5.72 -2.17
C PRO A 45 12.23 4.91 -1.79
N PHE A 46 12.23 4.32 -0.58
CA PHE A 46 11.07 3.63 -0.03
C PHE A 46 9.89 4.58 0.19
N ILE A 47 10.13 5.69 0.90
CA ILE A 47 9.10 6.71 1.20
C ILE A 47 8.55 7.31 -0.09
N ASP A 48 9.43 7.77 -0.98
CA ASP A 48 9.01 8.36 -2.26
C ASP A 48 8.24 7.33 -3.10
N GLY A 49 8.71 6.08 -3.10
CA GLY A 49 8.16 5.00 -3.90
C GLY A 49 6.73 4.63 -3.53
N TYR A 50 6.41 4.48 -2.24
CA TYR A 50 5.04 4.17 -1.83
C TYR A 50 4.14 5.41 -1.89
N LEU A 51 4.65 6.61 -1.57
CA LEU A 51 3.85 7.84 -1.64
C LEU A 51 3.42 8.17 -3.07
N GLN A 52 4.31 7.99 -4.06
CA GLN A 52 3.97 8.16 -5.46
C GLN A 52 2.85 7.21 -5.89
N GLU A 53 2.97 5.92 -5.54
CA GLU A 53 1.95 4.93 -5.89
C GLU A 53 0.61 5.20 -5.19
N GLN A 54 0.62 5.72 -3.97
CA GLN A 54 -0.59 6.18 -3.27
C GLN A 54 -1.26 7.38 -3.97
N GLN A 55 -0.48 8.31 -4.54
CA GLN A 55 -1.04 9.39 -5.35
C GLN A 55 -1.69 8.85 -6.62
N ASP A 56 -1.07 7.85 -7.25
CA ASP A 56 -1.61 7.24 -8.46
C ASP A 56 -2.89 6.44 -8.19
N PHE A 57 -3.00 5.76 -7.04
CA PHE A 57 -4.26 5.14 -6.61
C PHE A 57 -5.37 6.19 -6.42
N ARG A 58 -5.07 7.33 -5.78
CA ARG A 58 -6.05 8.41 -5.62
C ARG A 58 -6.52 8.97 -6.95
N ARG A 59 -5.62 9.15 -7.93
CA ARG A 59 -5.96 9.56 -9.30
C ARG A 59 -6.87 8.54 -10.00
N GLN A 60 -6.73 7.26 -9.67
CA GLN A 60 -7.59 6.16 -10.15
C GLN A 60 -8.91 6.01 -9.37
N GLY A 61 -9.21 6.92 -8.45
CA GLY A 61 -10.46 6.95 -7.69
C GLY A 61 -10.47 6.11 -6.42
N TRP A 62 -9.35 5.50 -6.04
CA TRP A 62 -9.22 4.81 -4.74
C TRP A 62 -9.21 5.82 -3.61
N ARG A 63 -9.94 5.51 -2.53
CA ARG A 63 -10.07 6.39 -1.38
C ARG A 63 -9.71 5.65 -0.10
N PRO A 64 -9.17 6.34 0.93
CA PRO A 64 -8.95 5.72 2.23
C PRO A 64 -10.24 5.11 2.76
N ARG A 65 -10.21 3.82 3.09
CA ARG A 65 -11.31 3.16 3.77
C ARG A 65 -11.26 3.53 5.24
N LEU A 66 -12.20 4.36 5.66
CA LEU A 66 -12.34 4.72 7.08
C LEU A 66 -12.85 3.49 7.82
N LEU A 67 -12.02 2.91 8.66
CA LEU A 67 -12.46 1.89 9.62
C LEU A 67 -13.29 2.58 10.69
N THR A 68 -14.60 2.66 10.49
CA THR A 68 -15.53 2.98 11.57
C THR A 68 -15.50 1.84 12.57
N MET A 69 -14.76 2.01 13.66
CA MET A 69 -14.90 1.17 14.84
C MET A 69 -16.31 1.40 15.38
N ARG A 70 -17.19 0.41 15.19
CA ARG A 70 -18.50 0.32 15.85
C ARG A 70 -18.36 -0.47 17.14
#